data_AF-A0A2H1K1S9-F1
#
_entry.id   AF-A0A2H1K1S9-F1
#
_cell.length_a   1.000
_cell.length_b   1.000
_cell.length_c   1.000
_cell.angle_alpha   90.00
_cell.angle_beta   90.00
_cell.angle_gamma   90.00
#
_symmetry.space_group_name_H-M   'P 1'
#
loop_
_entity.id
_entity.type
_entity.pdbx_description
1 polymer ?
#
loop_
_entity_poly.entity_id
_entity_poly.type
_entity_poly.pdbx_seq_one_letter_code
_entity_poly.pdbx_strand_id
1 'polypeptide(L)' 'MNINEGYAATWASHDAPMGGVKDSGLGRRHGTEGILGYTESQTIAQQRLVPVSGPPGMTRERWASIMHAGVRVLSRFN' A
#
# COMPACT_ATOMS: atom_id res chain seq x y z
N MET A 1 9.85 24.48 -4.44
CA MET A 1 11.02 25.30 -4.07
C MET A 1 11.17 26.32 -5.17
N ASN A 2 11.20 27.60 -4.82
CA ASN A 2 11.40 28.67 -5.80
C ASN A 2 12.88 29.05 -5.84
N ILE A 3 13.34 29.50 -7.01
CA ILE A 3 14.66 30.13 -7.19
C ILE A 3 14.39 31.56 -7.62
N ASN A 4 15.02 32.54 -6.97
CA ASN A 4 14.89 33.97 -7.25
C ASN A 4 13.46 34.54 -7.16
N GLU A 5 12.55 33.84 -6.45
CA GLU A 5 11.16 34.26 -6.25
C GLU A 5 10.64 33.74 -4.90
N GLY A 6 9.81 34.52 -4.20
CA GLY A 6 9.36 34.22 -2.84
C GLY A 6 8.15 33.29 -2.75
N TYR A 7 7.23 33.33 -3.72
CA TYR A 7 5.93 32.69 -3.54
C TYR A 7 5.24 32.27 -4.84
N ALA A 8 5.14 33.18 -5.83
CA ALA A 8 4.15 33.07 -6.90
C ALA A 8 4.32 31.81 -7.78
N ALA A 9 5.55 31.47 -8.16
CA ALA A 9 5.82 30.38 -9.08
C ALA A 9 5.40 29.00 -8.55
N THR A 10 5.86 28.61 -7.35
CA THR A 10 5.42 27.36 -6.71
C THR A 10 3.92 27.41 -6.39
N TRP A 11 3.37 28.54 -5.93
CA TRP A 11 1.94 28.61 -5.58
C TRP A 11 1.01 28.40 -6.80
N ALA A 12 1.34 29.02 -7.94
CA ALA A 12 0.56 28.92 -9.18
C ALA A 12 0.72 27.56 -9.89
N SER A 13 1.69 26.74 -9.49
CA SER A 13 1.91 25.41 -10.05
C SER A 13 0.93 24.40 -9.45
N HIS A 14 -0.34 24.45 -9.88
CA HIS A 14 -1.42 23.63 -9.31
C HIS A 14 -1.25 22.11 -9.49
N ASP A 15 -0.53 21.69 -10.53
CA ASP A 15 -0.21 20.27 -10.74
C ASP A 15 0.89 19.78 -9.79
N ALA A 16 1.76 20.68 -9.33
CA ALA A 16 2.81 20.34 -8.38
C ALA A 16 2.23 20.19 -6.97
N PRO A 17 2.50 19.08 -6.26
CA PRO A 17 1.91 18.86 -4.95
C PRO A 17 2.61 19.75 -3.92
N MET A 18 1.82 20.53 -3.18
CA MET A 18 2.31 21.52 -2.21
C MET A 18 1.95 21.15 -0.77
N GLY A 19 2.90 21.27 0.16
CA GLY A 19 2.66 21.01 1.58
C GLY A 19 3.94 21.06 2.42
N GLY A 20 3.78 20.99 3.74
CA GLY A 20 4.89 20.99 4.69
C GLY A 20 5.72 19.70 4.66
N VAL A 21 6.88 19.76 5.32
CA VAL A 21 7.75 18.63 5.61
C VAL A 21 8.26 18.77 7.05
N LYS A 22 8.29 17.67 7.82
CA LYS A 22 8.67 17.64 9.25
C LYS A 22 7.77 18.56 10.10
N ASP A 23 8.36 19.40 10.93
CA ASP A 23 7.65 20.27 11.88
C ASP A 23 6.78 21.33 11.19
N SER A 24 6.98 21.58 9.89
CA SER A 24 6.11 22.47 9.10
C SER A 24 4.80 21.82 8.66
N GLY A 25 4.61 20.52 8.92
CA GLY A 25 3.40 19.77 8.63
C GLY A 25 3.63 18.54 7.74
N LEU A 26 2.56 17.76 7.54
CA LEU A 26 2.52 16.56 6.71
C LEU A 26 1.45 16.69 5.63
N GLY A 27 1.62 15.94 4.53
CA GLY A 27 0.66 15.88 3.43
C GLY A 27 0.86 16.95 2.34
N ARG A 28 -0.05 16.94 1.36
CA ARG A 28 -0.03 17.78 0.14
C ARG A 28 -1.46 18.22 -0.19
N ARG A 29 -1.66 19.44 -0.71
CA ARG A 29 -2.99 20.01 -1.05
C ARG A 29 -3.27 20.19 -2.55
N HIS A 30 -2.24 20.07 -3.39
CA HIS A 30 -2.30 20.22 -4.85
C HIS A 30 -1.89 18.92 -5.53
N GLY A 31 -2.09 18.84 -6.84
CA GLY A 31 -1.77 17.65 -7.63
C GLY A 31 -2.57 16.42 -7.24
N THR A 32 -2.07 15.26 -7.66
CA THR A 32 -2.72 13.96 -7.43
C THR A 32 -2.83 13.64 -5.94
N GLU A 33 -1.80 13.94 -5.17
CA GLU A 33 -1.77 13.71 -3.72
C GLU A 33 -2.84 14.52 -2.98
N GLY A 34 -3.15 15.73 -3.45
CA GLY A 34 -4.20 16.57 -2.88
C GLY A 34 -5.59 15.96 -3.03
N ILE A 35 -5.89 15.35 -4.18
CA ILE A 35 -7.18 14.68 -4.41
C ILE A 35 -7.22 13.34 -3.67
N LEU A 36 -6.15 12.53 -3.78
CA LEU A 36 -6.09 11.22 -3.12
C LEU A 36 -6.18 11.31 -1.60
N GLY A 37 -5.71 12.40 -0.99
CA GLY A 37 -5.86 12.65 0.45
C GLY A 37 -7.30 12.74 0.94
N TYR A 38 -8.27 12.99 0.05
CA TYR A 38 -9.71 12.99 0.35
C TYR A 38 -10.40 11.67 -0.02
N THR A 39 -9.64 10.70 -0.52
CA THR A 39 -10.15 9.37 -0.87
C THR A 39 -9.73 8.33 0.17
N GLU A 40 -10.55 7.31 0.35
CA GLU A 40 -10.20 6.16 1.18
C GLU A 40 -9.67 5.02 0.29
N SER A 41 -8.50 4.47 0.63
CA SER A 41 -7.96 3.30 -0.06
C SER A 41 -8.82 2.07 0.22
N GLN A 42 -9.30 1.42 -0.83
CA GLN A 42 -10.08 0.18 -0.74
C GLN A 42 -9.22 -1.01 -1.20
N THR A 43 -8.89 -1.90 -0.26
CA THR A 43 -8.10 -3.11 -0.57
C THR A 43 -9.03 -4.26 -0.92
N ILE A 44 -8.95 -4.75 -2.16
CA ILE A 44 -9.75 -5.90 -2.63
C ILE A 44 -8.82 -7.12 -2.77
N ALA A 45 -9.13 -8.20 -2.04
CA ALA A 45 -8.38 -9.46 -2.09
C ALA A 45 -9.27 -10.59 -2.62
N GLN A 46 -8.75 -11.35 -3.61
CA GLN A 46 -9.46 -12.46 -4.25
C GLN A 46 -8.67 -13.78 -4.11
N GLN A 47 -9.32 -14.85 -3.65
CA GLN A 47 -8.79 -16.21 -3.66
C GLN A 47 -9.35 -16.99 -4.85
N ARG A 48 -8.50 -17.64 -5.64
CA ARG A 48 -8.91 -18.32 -6.90
C ARG A 48 -8.85 -19.84 -6.86
N LEU A 49 -7.84 -20.43 -6.23
CA LEU A 49 -7.59 -21.86 -6.29
C LEU A 49 -7.97 -22.57 -4.99
N VAL A 50 -7.24 -22.27 -3.92
CA VAL A 50 -7.47 -22.84 -2.60
C VAL A 50 -7.62 -21.69 -1.61
N PRO A 51 -8.70 -21.63 -0.83
CA PRO A 51 -8.82 -20.65 0.25
C PRO A 51 -7.65 -20.80 1.22
N VAL A 52 -7.22 -19.70 1.83
CA VAL A 52 -6.17 -19.73 2.86
C VAL A 52 -6.53 -20.68 4.02
N SER A 53 -7.82 -20.82 4.31
CA SER A 53 -8.35 -21.74 5.33
C SER A 53 -8.22 -23.21 4.97
N GLY A 54 -7.89 -23.53 3.72
CA GLY A 54 -7.87 -24.87 3.16
C GLY A 54 -9.15 -25.21 2.39
N PRO A 55 -9.15 -26.34 1.64
CA PRO A 55 -10.30 -26.82 0.89
C PRO A 55 -11.51 -27.16 1.80
N PRO A 56 -12.75 -27.03 1.28
CA PRO A 56 -13.94 -27.43 2.03
C PRO A 56 -13.90 -28.92 2.37
N GLY A 57 -14.32 -29.28 3.60
CA GLY A 57 -14.33 -30.66 4.09
C GLY A 57 -12.99 -31.19 4.62
N MET A 58 -11.91 -30.39 4.59
CA MET A 58 -10.64 -30.76 5.20
C MET A 58 -10.54 -30.23 6.64
N THR A 59 -10.01 -31.03 7.56
CA THR A 59 -9.73 -30.58 8.92
C THR A 59 -8.57 -29.57 8.92
N ARG A 60 -8.63 -28.60 9.84
CA ARG A 60 -7.62 -27.53 9.94
C ARG A 60 -6.23 -28.09 10.25
N GLU A 61 -6.17 -29.15 11.05
CA GLU A 61 -4.94 -29.81 11.48
C GLU A 61 -4.23 -30.48 10.29
N ARG A 62 -5.01 -31.13 9.41
CA ARG A 62 -4.47 -31.75 8.20
C ARG A 62 -3.97 -30.71 7.22
N TRP A 63 -4.71 -29.62 7.03
CA TRP A 63 -4.29 -28.51 6.17
C TRP A 63 -3.02 -27.83 6.70
N ALA A 64 -2.95 -27.55 8.00
CA ALA A 64 -1.76 -26.99 8.63
C ALA A 64 -0.53 -27.90 8.48
N SER A 65 -0.69 -29.22 8.65
CA SER A 65 0.40 -30.19 8.45
C SER A 65 0.93 -30.17 7.01
N ILE A 66 0.04 -30.11 6.01
CA ILE A 66 0.40 -30.00 4.59
C ILE A 66 1.16 -28.69 4.34
N MET A 67 0.65 -27.56 4.83
CA MET A 67 1.29 -26.25 4.68
C MET A 67 2.68 -26.22 5.32
N HIS A 68 2.83 -26.77 6.54
CA HIS A 68 4.13 -26.87 7.22
C HIS A 68 5.11 -27.81 6.50
N ALA A 69 4.63 -28.90 5.92
CA ALA A 69 5.46 -29.77 5.10
C ALA A 69 5.93 -29.03 3.84
N GLY A 70 5.04 -28.31 3.15
CA GLY A 70 5.37 -27.49 1.99
C GLY A 70 6.43 -26.42 2.28
N VAL A 71 6.26 -25.66 3.37
CA VAL A 71 7.24 -24.64 3.79
C VAL A 71 8.60 -25.28 4.11
N ARG A 72 8.64 -26.43 4.80
CA ARG A 72 9.90 -27.15 5.10
C ARG A 72 10.62 -27.67 3.86
N VAL A 73 9.87 -28.02 2.81
CA VAL A 73 10.45 -28.44 1.53
C VAL A 73 11.02 -27.21 0.82
N LEU A 74 10.27 -26.11 0.74
CA LEU A 74 10.74 -24.86 0.13
C LEU A 74 11.97 -24.29 0.85
N SER A 75 12.01 -24.35 2.18
CA SER A 75 13.15 -23.88 2.99
C SER A 75 14.39 -24.77 2.88
N ARG A 76 14.32 -25.92 2.19
CA ARG A 76 15.49 -26.76 1.90
C ARG A 76 16.11 -26.44 0.54
N PHE A 77 15.41 -25.68 -0.30
CA PHE A 77 15.88 -25.23 -1.61
C PHE A 77 16.32 -23.75 -1.61
N ASN A 78 16.31 -23.11 -0.44
CA ASN A 78 16.85 -21.77 -0.18
C ASN A 78 18.00 -21.90 0.83
#